data_AF-A0A1V4QT46-F1
#
_entry.id   AF-A0A1V4QT46-F1
#
_cell.length_a   1.000
_cell.length_b   1.000
_cell.length_c   1.000
_cell.angle_alpha   90.00
_cell.angle_beta   90.00
_cell.angle_gamma   90.00
#
_symmetry.space_group_name_H-M   'P 1'
#
loop_
_entity.id
_entity.type
_entity.pdbx_description
1 polymer ?
#
loop_
_entity_poly.entity_id
_entity_poly.type
_entity_poly.pdbx_seq_one_letter_code
_entity_poly.pdbx_strand_id
1 'polypeptide(L)'
;MRRPSVRTIKRACYLLVTLVFLLAMSSVAVRAQAKPPPEKSKTEKPVVPVFAPGAKVVIEATFTLPPGYDFGDDPAVTYTFDPKVLKKHPFTVSPLVWKFTREQLKVGFTKDGERTREPARLQLRVNSDAAYGDHLLPAMLRVDFCSKEEGFCTWTELPVEFRVRVGSGKKALRKGALKVHLDLDPRALLGD
;
A
#
# COMPACT_ATOMS: atom_id res chain seq x y z
N MET A 1 -77.99 -33.70 -1.90
CA MET A 1 -76.62 -33.33 -1.51
C MET A 1 -75.64 -34.29 -2.19
N ARG A 2 -74.95 -33.89 -3.27
CA ARG A 2 -73.94 -34.74 -3.94
C ARG A 2 -72.59 -34.56 -3.25
N ARG A 3 -72.12 -35.60 -2.56
CA ARG A 3 -70.79 -35.65 -1.94
C ARG A 3 -69.72 -35.73 -3.05
N PRO A 4 -68.70 -34.85 -3.06
CA PRO A 4 -67.64 -34.93 -4.05
C PRO A 4 -66.81 -36.21 -3.83
N SER A 5 -66.54 -36.91 -4.93
CA SER A 5 -65.75 -38.14 -4.97
C SER A 5 -64.32 -37.91 -4.46
N VAL A 6 -63.77 -38.89 -3.73
CA VAL A 6 -62.39 -38.90 -3.19
C VAL A 6 -61.34 -38.60 -4.27
N ARG A 7 -61.60 -38.91 -5.55
CA ARG A 7 -60.71 -38.58 -6.68
C ARG A 7 -60.66 -37.09 -6.99
N THR A 8 -61.76 -36.35 -6.80
CA THR A 8 -61.83 -34.90 -7.06
C THR A 8 -61.06 -34.12 -6.00
N ILE A 9 -61.12 -34.56 -4.74
CA ILE A 9 -60.38 -33.97 -3.61
C ILE A 9 -58.87 -34.19 -3.77
N LYS A 10 -58.44 -35.39 -4.20
CA LYS A 10 -57.01 -35.67 -4.44
C LYS A 10 -56.42 -34.85 -5.60
N ARG A 11 -57.19 -34.61 -6.67
CA ARG A 11 -56.75 -33.75 -7.79
C ARG A 11 -56.64 -32.28 -7.40
N ALA A 12 -57.57 -31.79 -6.58
CA ALA A 12 -57.51 -30.43 -6.03
C ALA A 12 -56.29 -30.25 -5.10
N CYS A 13 -55.99 -31.23 -4.24
CA CYS A 13 -54.80 -31.18 -3.39
C CYS A 13 -53.49 -31.23 -4.18
N TYR A 14 -53.43 -32.06 -5.24
CA TYR A 14 -52.24 -32.13 -6.10
C TYR A 14 -51.97 -30.81 -6.82
N LEU A 15 -53.02 -30.17 -7.37
CA LEU A 15 -52.93 -28.86 -8.01
C LEU A 15 -52.50 -27.76 -7.04
N LEU A 16 -52.96 -27.81 -5.79
CA LEU A 16 -52.61 -26.82 -4.77
C LEU A 16 -51.15 -26.97 -4.31
N VAL A 17 -50.66 -28.21 -4.19
CA VAL A 17 -49.26 -28.49 -3.84
C VAL A 17 -48.31 -28.13 -4.98
N THR A 18 -48.65 -28.41 -6.25
CA THR A 18 -47.81 -27.98 -7.39
C THR A 18 -47.81 -26.47 -7.58
N LEU A 19 -48.93 -25.78 -7.33
CA LEU A 19 -48.98 -24.32 -7.40
C LEU A 19 -48.11 -23.66 -6.31
N VAL A 20 -48.13 -24.19 -5.08
CA VAL A 20 -47.25 -23.73 -3.99
C VAL A 20 -45.78 -24.01 -4.30
N PHE A 21 -45.46 -25.16 -4.90
CA PHE A 21 -44.09 -25.47 -5.31
C PHE A 21 -43.59 -24.55 -6.44
N LEU A 22 -44.45 -24.20 -7.40
CA LEU A 22 -44.11 -23.25 -8.48
C LEU A 22 -43.93 -21.81 -7.95
N LEU A 23 -44.72 -21.38 -6.96
CA LEU A 23 -44.57 -20.08 -6.30
C LEU A 23 -43.33 -19.99 -5.39
N ALA A 24 -42.91 -21.11 -4.78
CA ALA A 24 -41.68 -21.16 -3.99
C ALA A 24 -40.42 -21.10 -4.88
N MET A 25 -40.46 -21.69 -6.08
CA MET A 25 -39.33 -21.69 -7.02
C MET A 25 -39.14 -20.35 -7.76
N SER A 26 -40.19 -19.55 -7.93
CA SER A 26 -40.06 -18.19 -8.50
C SER A 26 -39.48 -17.16 -7.53
N SER A 27 -39.49 -17.46 -6.22
CA SER A 27 -38.93 -16.57 -5.19
C SER A 27 -37.41 -16.68 -5.02
N VAL A 28 -36.79 -17.76 -5.53
CA VAL A 28 -35.34 -17.98 -5.44
C VAL A 28 -34.59 -17.38 -6.64
N ALA A 29 -35.25 -17.20 -7.79
CA ALA A 29 -34.62 -16.71 -9.01
C ALA A 29 -34.38 -15.18 -9.07
N VAL A 30 -34.94 -14.39 -8.15
CA VAL A 30 -34.81 -12.91 -8.15
C VAL A 30 -33.72 -12.39 -7.21
N ARG A 31 -33.05 -13.25 -6.43
CA ARG A 31 -31.95 -12.82 -5.53
C ARG A 31 -30.53 -13.03 -6.07
N ALA A 32 -30.36 -13.54 -7.29
CA ALA A 32 -29.04 -13.84 -7.86
C ALA A 32 -28.42 -12.73 -8.75
N GLN A 33 -29.01 -11.53 -8.82
CA GLN A 33 -28.47 -10.42 -9.62
C GLN A 33 -28.36 -9.07 -8.88
N ALA A 34 -28.41 -9.06 -7.55
CA ALA A 34 -27.84 -7.95 -6.82
C ALA A 34 -26.33 -8.16 -6.74
N LYS A 35 -25.62 -7.72 -7.79
CA LYS A 35 -24.18 -7.43 -7.70
C LYS A 35 -24.01 -6.65 -6.38
N PRO A 36 -23.18 -7.09 -5.41
CA PRO A 36 -22.96 -6.30 -4.22
C PRO A 36 -22.62 -4.88 -4.69
N PRO A 37 -23.27 -3.83 -4.15
CA PRO A 37 -22.92 -2.47 -4.52
C PRO A 37 -21.40 -2.38 -4.37
N PRO A 38 -20.67 -1.83 -5.36
CA PRO A 38 -19.22 -1.76 -5.28
C PRO A 38 -18.90 -1.18 -3.92
N GLU A 39 -18.29 -2.01 -3.08
CA GLU A 39 -17.88 -1.62 -1.76
C GLU A 39 -17.06 -0.37 -2.02
N LYS A 40 -17.57 0.79 -1.58
CA LYS A 40 -16.88 2.05 -1.73
C LYS A 40 -15.60 1.84 -0.95
N SER A 41 -14.54 1.44 -1.67
CA SER A 41 -13.17 1.63 -1.26
C SER A 41 -13.15 3.08 -0.83
N LYS A 42 -13.19 3.30 0.49
CA LYS A 42 -12.91 4.60 1.05
C LYS A 42 -11.52 4.85 0.54
N THR A 43 -11.41 5.69 -0.49
CA THR A 43 -10.15 6.31 -0.85
C THR A 43 -9.79 7.16 0.35
N GLU A 44 -9.17 6.52 1.33
CA GLU A 44 -8.71 7.13 2.55
C GLU A 44 -7.72 8.19 2.08
N LYS A 45 -8.13 9.46 2.15
CA LYS A 45 -7.29 10.56 1.69
C LYS A 45 -5.96 10.41 2.42
N PRO A 46 -4.82 10.29 1.71
CA PRO A 46 -3.54 10.06 2.33
C PRO A 46 -3.31 11.14 3.40
N VAL A 47 -3.16 10.70 4.65
CA VAL A 47 -2.96 11.61 5.78
C VAL A 47 -1.57 12.20 5.64
N VAL A 48 -1.49 13.46 5.23
CA VAL A 48 -0.22 14.20 5.16
C VAL A 48 0.14 14.66 6.58
N PRO A 49 1.28 14.20 7.15
CA PRO A 49 1.69 14.62 8.47
C PRO A 49 2.05 16.11 8.51
N VAL A 50 1.64 16.77 9.60
CA VAL A 50 1.89 18.21 9.84
C VAL A 50 2.98 18.35 10.89
N PHE A 51 4.06 19.07 10.57
CA PHE A 51 5.21 19.27 11.44
C PHE A 51 5.38 20.73 11.83
N ALA A 52 5.86 20.95 13.05
CA ALA A 52 6.26 22.27 13.51
C ALA A 52 7.63 22.66 12.92
N PRO A 53 7.90 23.96 12.71
CA PRO A 53 9.27 24.42 12.46
C PRO A 53 10.24 23.91 13.55
N GLY A 54 11.45 23.52 13.15
CA GLY A 54 12.42 22.89 14.05
C GLY A 54 12.20 21.39 14.32
N ALA A 55 11.12 20.79 13.80
CA ALA A 55 10.82 19.38 14.02
C ALA A 55 11.86 18.45 13.41
N LYS A 56 12.03 17.29 14.04
CA LYS A 56 12.80 16.17 13.49
C LYS A 56 11.85 15.20 12.79
N VAL A 57 12.02 15.03 11.49
CA VAL A 57 11.22 14.11 10.68
C VAL A 57 12.07 12.85 10.44
N VAL A 58 11.48 11.69 10.66
CA VAL A 58 12.07 10.40 10.31
C VAL A 58 11.31 9.88 9.09
N ILE A 59 12.02 9.36 8.11
CA ILE A 59 11.43 8.61 7.00
C ILE A 59 11.78 7.15 7.23
N GLU A 60 10.75 6.30 7.25
CA GLU A 60 10.85 4.85 7.41
C GLU A 60 10.41 4.21 6.09
N ALA A 61 11.29 3.47 5.42
CA ALA A 61 10.95 2.74 4.21
C ALA A 61 11.07 1.24 4.45
N THR A 62 10.04 0.48 4.11
CA THR A 62 10.10 -0.98 4.05
C THR A 62 10.05 -1.43 2.61
N PHE A 63 10.82 -2.45 2.28
CA PHE A 63 10.93 -2.97 0.92
C PHE A 63 10.40 -4.38 0.89
N THR A 64 9.69 -4.72 -0.18
CA THR A 64 9.37 -6.10 -0.54
C THR A 64 10.11 -6.40 -1.84
N LEU A 65 11.03 -7.35 -1.79
CA LEU A 65 11.66 -7.95 -2.94
C LEU A 65 10.84 -9.15 -3.43
N PRO A 66 10.94 -9.50 -4.71
CA PRO A 66 10.23 -10.65 -5.24
C PRO A 66 10.75 -11.98 -4.68
N PRO A 67 9.95 -13.05 -4.70
CA PRO A 67 10.43 -14.40 -4.40
C PRO A 67 11.65 -14.77 -5.26
N GLY A 68 12.65 -15.41 -4.65
CA GLY A 68 13.88 -15.82 -5.35
C GLY A 68 14.96 -14.74 -5.45
N TYR A 69 14.70 -13.53 -4.96
CA TYR A 69 15.68 -12.45 -4.88
C TYR A 69 16.08 -12.14 -3.43
N ASP A 70 17.27 -11.58 -3.27
CA ASP A 70 17.78 -11.00 -2.01
C ASP A 70 18.36 -9.61 -2.28
N PHE A 71 18.59 -8.83 -1.23
CA PHE A 71 19.31 -7.57 -1.39
C PHE A 71 20.74 -7.81 -1.89
N GLY A 72 21.24 -6.86 -2.68
CA GLY A 72 22.65 -6.81 -3.04
C GLY A 72 23.53 -6.53 -1.84
N ASP A 73 24.84 -6.78 -1.96
CA ASP A 73 25.73 -6.87 -0.81
C ASP A 73 25.90 -5.53 -0.06
N ASP A 74 26.36 -4.45 -0.70
CA ASP A 74 26.40 -3.11 -0.09
C ASP A 74 26.79 -2.02 -1.12
N PRO A 75 26.01 -0.94 -1.35
CA PRO A 75 24.73 -0.62 -0.71
C PRO A 75 23.55 -1.35 -1.34
N ALA A 76 22.70 -1.92 -0.49
CA ALA A 76 21.45 -2.55 -0.90
C ALA A 76 20.40 -1.51 -1.31
N VAL A 77 20.38 -0.36 -0.63
CA VAL A 77 19.44 0.72 -0.91
C VAL A 77 20.13 2.08 -0.81
N THR A 78 19.84 2.96 -1.77
CA THR A 78 20.40 4.31 -1.84
C THR A 78 19.30 5.35 -2.03
N TYR A 79 19.25 6.37 -1.15
CA TYR A 79 18.31 7.49 -1.19
C TYR A 79 18.98 8.79 -1.60
N THR A 80 18.55 9.38 -2.72
CA THR A 80 19.12 10.62 -3.28
C THR A 80 18.05 11.68 -3.47
N PHE A 81 18.16 12.82 -2.79
CA PHE A 81 17.26 13.97 -3.00
C PHE A 81 17.77 14.88 -4.11
N ASP A 82 16.86 15.52 -4.86
CA ASP A 82 17.25 16.54 -5.83
C ASP A 82 17.86 17.76 -5.11
N PRO A 83 19.15 18.10 -5.34
CA PRO A 83 19.80 19.23 -4.71
C PRO A 83 19.13 20.57 -4.97
N LYS A 84 18.52 20.76 -6.16
CA LYS A 84 17.80 21.99 -6.52
C LYS A 84 16.54 22.16 -5.70
N VAL A 85 15.90 21.05 -5.36
CA VAL A 85 14.67 21.02 -4.56
C VAL A 85 15.03 21.22 -3.08
N LEU A 86 16.08 20.54 -2.58
CA LEU A 86 16.58 20.77 -1.22
C LEU A 86 16.96 22.24 -0.96
N LYS A 87 17.54 22.95 -1.93
CA LYS A 87 17.84 24.38 -1.81
C LYS A 87 16.58 25.26 -1.67
N LYS A 88 15.44 24.80 -2.19
CA LYS A 88 14.18 25.55 -2.19
C LYS A 88 13.30 25.21 -0.99
N HIS A 89 13.51 24.07 -0.35
CA HIS A 89 12.73 23.67 0.81
C HIS A 89 13.49 23.87 2.12
N PRO A 90 12.78 24.14 3.22
CA PRO A 90 13.40 24.45 4.51
C PRO A 90 13.77 23.18 5.28
N PHE A 91 14.37 22.20 4.60
CA PHE A 91 14.83 20.96 5.24
C PHE A 91 16.34 20.85 5.14
N THR A 92 16.96 20.44 6.24
CA THR A 92 18.36 20.05 6.23
C THR A 92 18.44 18.53 6.11
N VAL A 93 19.14 18.08 5.07
CA VAL A 93 19.54 16.68 4.87
C VAL A 93 21.06 16.61 5.06
N SER A 94 21.52 15.96 6.12
CA SER A 94 22.95 15.62 6.28
C SER A 94 23.27 14.30 5.59
N PRO A 95 24.56 14.01 5.32
CA PRO A 95 25.19 14.30 4.04
C PRO A 95 24.49 13.59 2.85
N LEU A 96 24.59 14.21 1.66
CA LEU A 96 23.94 13.73 0.44
C LEU A 96 24.20 12.24 0.19
N VAL A 97 23.10 11.55 -0.10
CA VAL A 97 22.98 10.13 -0.37
C VAL A 97 23.05 9.25 0.89
N TRP A 98 21.90 8.71 1.28
CA TRP A 98 21.81 7.75 2.39
C TRP A 98 21.88 6.34 1.83
N LYS A 99 22.83 5.55 2.34
CA LYS A 99 23.06 4.18 1.93
C LYS A 99 22.70 3.25 3.07
N PHE A 100 21.95 2.21 2.74
CA PHE A 100 21.61 1.13 3.66
C PHE A 100 22.25 -0.16 3.17
N THR A 101 23.05 -0.78 4.02
CA THR A 101 23.68 -2.07 3.74
C THR A 101 22.67 -3.20 3.92
N ARG A 102 22.94 -4.37 3.34
CA ARG A 102 22.08 -5.54 3.54
C ARG A 102 21.96 -5.93 5.01
N GLU A 103 23.02 -5.81 5.80
CA GLU A 103 23.03 -6.10 7.23
C GLU A 103 22.14 -5.14 8.04
N GLN A 104 22.03 -3.88 7.59
CA GLN A 104 21.15 -2.89 8.19
C GLN A 104 19.67 -3.15 7.86
N LEU A 105 19.39 -3.85 6.75
CA LEU A 105 18.05 -4.19 6.29
C LEU A 105 17.73 -5.64 6.66
N LYS A 106 17.28 -5.86 7.90
CA LYS A 106 16.90 -7.22 8.33
C LYS A 106 15.74 -7.76 7.50
N VAL A 107 15.96 -8.89 6.84
CA VAL A 107 14.98 -9.51 5.95
C VAL A 107 14.17 -10.60 6.68
N GLY A 108 12.90 -10.73 6.32
CA GLY A 108 12.07 -11.88 6.60
C GLY A 108 11.29 -12.32 5.35
N PHE A 109 10.75 -13.52 5.37
CA PHE A 109 9.99 -14.07 4.24
C PHE A 109 8.49 -13.87 4.44
N THR A 110 7.81 -13.44 3.38
CA THR A 110 6.35 -13.40 3.28
C THR A 110 5.90 -14.20 2.04
N LYS A 111 4.60 -14.44 1.91
CA LYS A 111 4.03 -15.08 0.71
C LYS A 111 4.28 -14.27 -0.57
N ASP A 112 4.51 -12.96 -0.44
CA ASP A 112 4.69 -12.02 -1.54
C ASP A 112 6.19 -11.74 -1.81
N GLY A 113 7.09 -12.47 -1.15
CA GLY A 113 8.54 -12.36 -1.30
C GLY A 113 9.26 -11.93 -0.02
N GLU A 114 10.53 -11.58 -0.17
CA GLU A 114 11.38 -11.10 0.92
C GLU A 114 10.99 -9.70 1.33
N ARG A 115 10.85 -9.46 2.63
CA ARG A 115 10.43 -8.16 3.16
C ARG A 115 11.32 -7.73 4.30
N THR A 116 11.72 -6.46 4.30
CA THR A 116 12.42 -5.89 5.45
C THR A 116 11.51 -5.87 6.68
N ARG A 117 11.97 -6.49 7.77
CA ARG A 117 11.33 -6.43 9.09
C ARG A 117 11.63 -5.11 9.79
N GLU A 118 12.82 -4.57 9.57
CA GLU A 118 13.24 -3.27 10.10
C GLU A 118 13.29 -2.26 8.94
N PRO A 119 12.56 -1.14 9.03
CA PRO A 119 12.57 -0.15 7.96
C PRO A 119 13.90 0.58 7.89
N ALA A 120 14.31 0.95 6.67
CA ALA A 120 15.37 1.93 6.46
C ALA A 120 14.96 3.27 7.07
N ARG A 121 15.82 3.85 7.90
CA ARG A 121 15.54 5.09 8.64
C ARG A 121 16.42 6.24 8.18
N LEU A 122 15.79 7.27 7.63
CA LEU A 122 16.39 8.54 7.25
C LEU A 122 15.92 9.64 8.20
N GLN A 123 16.81 10.53 8.65
CA GLN A 123 16.45 11.64 9.52
C GLN A 123 16.63 12.99 8.82
N LEU A 124 15.57 13.77 8.79
CA LEU A 124 15.52 15.12 8.25
C LEU A 124 15.19 16.11 9.38
N ARG A 125 15.65 17.35 9.24
CA ARG A 125 15.25 18.45 10.13
C ARG A 125 14.45 19.48 9.36
N VAL A 126 13.28 19.84 9.87
CA VAL A 126 12.53 21.04 9.46
C VAL A 126 13.24 22.22 10.08
N ASN A 127 13.69 23.18 9.28
CA ASN A 127 14.37 24.36 9.80
C ASN A 127 13.41 25.21 10.64
N SER A 128 13.92 25.99 11.58
CA SER A 128 13.09 26.83 12.46
C SER A 128 12.41 27.99 11.73
N ASP A 129 12.96 28.40 10.60
CA ASP A 129 12.47 29.43 9.68
C ASP A 129 11.64 28.86 8.52
N ALA A 130 11.27 27.58 8.59
CA ALA A 130 10.47 26.93 7.56
C ALA A 130 9.14 27.64 7.30
N ALA A 131 8.89 28.00 6.05
CA ALA A 131 7.61 28.56 5.62
C ALA A 131 6.46 27.55 5.86
N TYR A 132 5.33 28.05 6.37
CA TYR A 132 4.12 27.25 6.52
C TYR A 132 3.53 26.85 5.17
N GLY A 133 2.96 25.66 5.09
CA GLY A 133 2.34 25.14 3.87
C GLY A 133 2.78 23.72 3.52
N ASP A 134 2.39 23.28 2.33
CA ASP A 134 2.73 21.97 1.79
C ASP A 134 4.07 22.01 1.05
N HIS A 135 4.93 21.04 1.35
CA HIS A 135 6.25 20.88 0.76
C HIS A 135 6.37 19.48 0.15
N LEU A 136 6.88 19.42 -1.08
CA LEU A 136 7.12 18.18 -1.80
C LEU A 136 8.63 17.98 -1.89
N LEU A 137 9.12 16.85 -1.35
CA LEU A 137 10.52 16.49 -1.43
C LEU A 137 10.65 15.28 -2.36
N PRO A 138 10.97 15.48 -3.65
CA PRO A 138 11.27 14.40 -4.55
C PRO A 138 12.64 13.80 -4.21
N ALA A 139 12.71 12.47 -4.26
CA ALA A 139 13.93 11.72 -4.16
C ALA A 139 13.94 10.58 -5.18
N MET A 140 15.13 10.17 -5.58
CA MET A 140 15.35 8.93 -6.28
C MET A 140 15.78 7.88 -5.27
N LEU A 141 15.10 6.75 -5.29
CA LEU A 141 15.47 5.57 -4.53
C LEU A 141 16.04 4.53 -5.49
N ARG A 142 17.26 4.08 -5.23
CA ARG A 142 17.84 2.93 -5.91
C ARG A 142 17.83 1.72 -4.97
N VAL A 143 17.41 0.57 -5.47
CA VAL A 143 17.44 -0.72 -4.75
C VAL A 143 18.26 -1.69 -5.59
N ASP A 144 19.33 -2.23 -5.02
CA ASP A 144 20.20 -3.23 -5.61
C ASP A 144 19.82 -4.62 -5.04
N PHE A 145 19.60 -5.61 -5.91
CA PHE A 145 19.12 -6.93 -5.54
C PHE A 145 19.65 -8.02 -6.48
N CYS A 146 19.77 -9.26 -5.99
CA CYS A 146 20.40 -10.38 -6.68
C CYS A 146 19.50 -11.60 -6.74
N SER A 147 19.52 -12.31 -7.87
CA SER A 147 18.84 -13.60 -8.03
C SER A 147 19.59 -14.67 -7.24
N LYS A 148 18.87 -15.42 -6.40
CA LYS A 148 19.42 -16.54 -5.63
C LYS A 148 19.74 -17.75 -6.50
N GLU A 149 18.98 -17.94 -7.57
CA GLU A 149 19.09 -19.13 -8.43
C GLU A 149 20.08 -18.90 -9.57
N GLU A 150 20.05 -17.72 -10.20
CA GLU A 150 20.85 -17.44 -11.39
C GLU A 150 22.17 -16.74 -11.09
N GLY A 151 22.34 -16.21 -9.86
CA GLY A 151 23.61 -15.64 -9.41
C GLY A 151 23.99 -14.30 -10.05
N PHE A 152 23.06 -13.60 -10.71
CA PHE A 152 23.27 -12.24 -11.20
C PHE A 152 22.66 -11.20 -10.25
N CYS A 153 23.22 -10.00 -10.26
CA CYS A 153 22.69 -8.84 -9.53
C CYS A 153 22.21 -7.76 -10.51
N THR A 154 21.15 -7.07 -10.12
CA THR A 154 20.58 -5.95 -10.87
C THR A 154 20.11 -4.86 -9.92
N TRP A 155 19.57 -3.77 -10.45
CA TRP A 155 19.08 -2.64 -9.68
C TRP A 155 17.82 -2.05 -10.31
N THR A 156 17.03 -1.34 -9.50
CA THR A 156 15.91 -0.52 -9.96
C THR A 156 15.96 0.86 -9.33
N GLU A 157 15.48 1.86 -10.07
CA GLU A 157 15.36 3.23 -9.60
C GLU A 157 13.88 3.63 -9.56
N LEU A 158 13.48 4.20 -8.44
CA LEU A 158 12.09 4.54 -8.13
C LEU A 158 12.02 6.00 -7.72
N PRO A 159 11.35 6.85 -8.51
CA PRO A 159 11.06 8.20 -8.08
C PRO A 159 10.04 8.13 -6.94
N VAL A 160 10.38 8.74 -5.80
CA VAL A 160 9.49 8.85 -4.65
C VAL A 160 9.29 10.32 -4.28
N GLU A 161 8.09 10.67 -3.85
CA GLU A 161 7.73 12.01 -3.44
C GLU A 161 7.28 12.01 -1.98
N PHE A 162 8.01 12.71 -1.13
CA PHE A 162 7.62 12.91 0.27
C PHE A 162 6.80 14.17 0.42
N ARG A 163 5.53 14.03 0.83
CA ARG A 163 4.66 15.16 1.13
C ARG A 163 4.73 15.50 2.61
N VAL A 164 5.13 16.73 2.91
CA VAL A 164 5.28 17.23 4.28
C VAL A 164 4.56 18.55 4.42
N ARG A 165 3.66 18.68 5.40
CA ARG A 165 3.05 19.97 5.73
C ARG A 165 3.78 20.61 6.90
N VAL A 166 4.19 21.87 6.76
CA VAL A 166 4.71 22.69 7.86
C VAL A 166 3.57 23.56 8.37
N GLY A 167 3.29 23.50 9.67
CA GLY A 167 2.18 24.22 10.29
C GLY A 167 2.44 24.56 11.75
N SER A 168 1.62 25.47 12.29
CA SER A 168 1.64 25.84 13.71
C SER A 168 0.44 25.26 14.46
N GLY A 169 0.56 25.13 15.78
CA GLY A 169 -0.52 24.71 16.67
C GLY A 169 -0.27 23.38 17.39
N LYS A 170 -1.14 23.05 18.37
CA LYS A 170 -0.99 21.87 19.24
C LYS A 170 -0.99 20.52 18.50
N LYS A 171 -1.50 20.50 17.26
CA LYS A 171 -1.57 19.30 16.41
C LYS A 171 -0.32 19.12 15.53
N ALA A 172 0.55 20.12 15.44
CA ALA A 172 1.79 20.01 14.67
C ALA A 172 2.81 19.16 15.44
N LEU A 173 3.36 18.16 14.75
CA LEU A 173 4.31 17.22 15.33
C LEU A 173 5.69 17.87 15.46
N ARG A 174 6.30 17.73 16.63
CA ARG A 174 7.72 18.10 16.84
C ARG A 174 8.68 16.96 16.45
N LYS A 175 8.16 15.74 16.36
CA LYS A 175 8.82 14.51 15.90
C LYS A 175 7.81 13.64 15.15
N GLY A 176 8.20 12.93 14.08
CA GLY A 176 7.31 11.96 13.43
C GLY A 176 8.00 11.08 12.39
N ALA A 177 7.27 10.07 11.90
CA ALA A 177 7.75 9.09 10.91
C ALA A 177 6.84 9.09 9.67
N LEU A 178 7.39 9.08 8.45
CA LEU A 178 6.64 8.75 7.23
C LEU A 178 7.00 7.33 6.80
N LYS A 179 5.99 6.47 6.64
CA LYS A 179 6.16 5.11 6.17
C LYS A 179 5.98 5.03 4.66
N VAL A 180 6.99 4.54 3.96
CA VAL A 180 6.92 4.25 2.52
C VAL A 180 6.91 2.74 2.34
N HIS A 181 5.87 2.26 1.67
CA HIS A 181 5.77 0.88 1.19
C HIS A 181 5.99 0.88 -0.31
N LEU A 182 7.03 0.18 -0.75
CA LEU A 182 7.30 -0.03 -2.16
C LEU A 182 7.07 -1.50 -2.46
N ASP A 183 6.18 -1.73 -3.41
CA ASP A 183 5.84 -3.05 -3.93
C ASP A 183 6.40 -3.10 -5.35
N LEU A 184 7.41 -3.94 -5.56
CA LEU A 184 8.13 -4.04 -6.82
C LEU A 184 7.76 -5.36 -7.49
N ASP A 185 7.04 -5.29 -8.61
CA ASP A 185 6.76 -6.45 -9.46
C ASP A 185 7.89 -6.59 -10.49
N PRO A 186 8.79 -7.58 -10.35
CA PRO A 186 9.97 -7.73 -11.19
C PRO A 186 9.63 -8.28 -12.58
N ARG A 187 8.40 -8.73 -12.83
CA ARG A 187 7.98 -9.14 -14.18
C ARG A 187 8.03 -7.99 -15.16
N ALA A 188 7.84 -6.76 -14.69
CA ALA A 188 8.02 -5.55 -15.49
C ALA A 188 9.50 -5.13 -15.66
N LEU A 189 10.43 -5.70 -14.90
CA LEU A 189 11.85 -5.28 -14.85
C LEU A 189 12.80 -6.24 -15.58
N LEU A 190 12.39 -7.48 -15.82
CA LEU A 190 13.19 -8.47 -16.55
C LEU A 190 13.03 -8.39 -18.07
N GLY A 191 12.03 -7.64 -18.55
CA GLY A 191 11.65 -7.61 -19.96
C GLY A 191 11.08 -8.95 -20.41
N ASP A 192 9.92 -8.93 -21.05
CA ASP A 192 9.67 -9.94 -22.09
C ASP A 192 10.61 -9.67 -23.28
#